data_AF-A0A7S1MNN2-F1
#
_entry.id   AF-A0A7S1MNN2-F1
#
_cell.length_a   1.000
_cell.length_b   1.000
_cell.length_c   1.000
_cell.angle_alpha   90.00
_cell.angle_beta   90.00
_cell.angle_gamma   90.00
#
_symmetry.space_group_name_H-M   'P 1'
#
loop_
_entity.id
_entity.type
_entity.pdbx_description
1 polymer ?
#
loop_
_entity_poly.entity_id
_entity_poly.type
_entity_poly.pdbx_seq_one_letter_code
_entity_poly.pdbx_strand_id
1 'polypeptide(L)'
;MDMSPRQVILMVILLSWGGCIGFGVWAGIEWYAIYASSTAKYASRWCRVTSTTMDSWRYCPPRGGRCKEVQLPKVLVTVIDDLRSSGSPVYAHRFRESLSSDEFTSYPHGPRHWLNEFHPRADVPCWQDIYNPDVVKLSEEKAVNAAGNGIFVKPVAVSIAAVPVFGMAMFLTWTVWRHSSIGDGSSEDAVPLNGGAWPRGVQVQPPNGAAWPHGVQVQPP
;
A
#
# COMPACT_ATOMS: atom_id res chain seq x y z
N MET A 1 22.51 26.73 15.49
CA MET A 1 22.68 26.21 14.12
C MET A 1 21.38 26.51 13.40
N ASP A 2 21.35 27.57 12.62
CA ASP A 2 20.13 27.99 11.91
C ASP A 2 20.06 27.28 10.55
N MET A 3 19.01 26.51 10.31
CA MET A 3 18.76 25.91 9.01
C MET A 3 18.24 26.97 8.04
N SER A 4 18.76 26.97 6.82
CA SER A 4 18.26 27.86 5.77
C SER A 4 16.84 27.45 5.34
N PRO A 5 15.98 28.38 4.90
CA PRO A 5 14.64 28.07 4.42
C PRO A 5 14.60 26.99 3.32
N ARG A 6 15.62 26.94 2.45
CA ARG A 6 15.77 25.91 1.41
C ARG A 6 15.97 24.51 1.98
N GLN A 7 16.75 24.37 3.06
CA GLN A 7 16.96 23.09 3.73
C GLN A 7 15.69 22.58 4.41
N VAL A 8 14.90 23.50 4.99
CA VAL A 8 13.60 23.15 5.59
C VAL A 8 12.64 22.64 4.52
N ILE A 9 12.54 23.31 3.37
CA ILE A 9 11.67 22.88 2.26
C ILE A 9 12.08 21.50 1.73
N LEU A 10 13.38 21.27 1.49
CA LEU A 10 13.87 19.97 1.04
C LEU A 10 13.60 18.86 2.06
N MET A 11 13.77 19.13 3.36
CA MET A 11 13.40 18.17 4.40
C MET A 11 11.92 17.82 4.38
N VAL A 12 11.03 18.81 4.24
CA VAL A 12 9.58 18.59 4.19
C VAL A 12 9.20 17.75 2.96
N ILE A 13 9.80 18.04 1.80
CA ILE A 13 9.58 17.24 0.58
C ILE A 13 10.04 15.80 0.83
N LEU A 14 11.26 15.57 1.30
CA LEU A 14 11.78 14.22 1.51
C LEU A 14 10.95 13.42 2.52
N LEU A 15 10.52 14.05 3.62
CA LEU A 15 9.69 13.40 4.63
C LEU A 15 8.29 13.07 4.11
N SER A 16 7.66 13.98 3.36
CA SER A 16 6.33 13.75 2.79
C SER A 16 6.34 12.63 1.74
N TRP A 17 7.31 12.63 0.83
CA TRP A 17 7.46 11.59 -0.19
C TRP A 17 7.80 10.23 0.43
N GLY A 18 8.72 10.20 1.40
CA GLY A 18 9.05 8.99 2.16
C GLY A 18 7.83 8.41 2.87
N GLY A 19 7.01 9.26 3.49
CA GLY A 19 5.74 8.86 4.12
C GLY A 19 4.73 8.29 3.11
N CYS A 20 4.59 8.89 1.93
CA CYS A 20 3.70 8.40 0.87
C CYS A 20 4.10 6.99 0.39
N ILE A 21 5.39 6.78 0.13
CA ILE A 21 5.92 5.49 -0.33
C ILE A 21 5.72 4.44 0.75
N GLY A 22 6.08 4.76 2.00
CA GLY A 22 5.91 3.84 3.13
C GLY A 22 4.45 3.45 3.35
N PHE A 23 3.53 4.41 3.25
CA PHE A 23 2.10 4.15 3.35
C PHE A 23 1.58 3.30 2.19
N GLY A 24 2.01 3.57 0.96
CA GLY A 24 1.62 2.79 -0.23
C GLY A 24 2.08 1.33 -0.14
N VAL A 25 3.31 1.10 0.29
CA VAL A 25 3.86 -0.25 0.52
C VAL A 25 3.10 -0.96 1.63
N TRP A 26 2.88 -0.31 2.78
CA TRP A 26 2.13 -0.89 3.89
C TRP A 26 0.69 -1.25 3.46
N ALA A 27 -0.02 -0.32 2.83
CA ALA A 27 -1.37 -0.55 2.33
C ALA A 27 -1.39 -1.70 1.32
N GLY A 28 -0.42 -1.77 0.41
CA GLY A 28 -0.30 -2.86 -0.56
C GLY A 28 -0.15 -4.23 0.11
N ILE A 29 0.65 -4.34 1.17
CA ILE A 29 0.85 -5.58 1.93
C ILE A 29 -0.46 -6.03 2.61
N GLU A 30 -1.13 -5.11 3.31
CA GLU A 30 -2.40 -5.40 4.01
C GLU A 30 -3.50 -5.80 3.01
N TRP A 31 -3.63 -5.05 1.92
CA TRP A 31 -4.60 -5.33 0.87
C TRP A 31 -4.30 -6.64 0.14
N TYR A 32 -3.04 -7.00 -0.04
CA TYR A 32 -2.65 -8.25 -0.68
C TYR A 32 -3.15 -9.47 0.10
N ALA A 33 -3.03 -9.49 1.43
CA ALA A 33 -3.51 -10.61 2.24
C ALA A 33 -5.03 -10.79 2.11
N ILE A 34 -5.78 -9.68 2.11
CA ILE A 34 -7.23 -9.65 1.97
C ILE A 34 -7.64 -10.09 0.56
N TYR A 35 -7.01 -9.51 -0.47
CA TYR A 35 -7.25 -9.84 -1.87
C TYR A 35 -6.96 -11.31 -2.13
N ALA A 36 -5.79 -11.82 -1.71
CA ALA A 36 -5.41 -13.22 -1.84
C ALA A 36 -6.42 -14.16 -1.17
N SER A 37 -6.99 -13.78 -0.02
CA SER A 37 -8.05 -14.57 0.62
C SER A 37 -9.37 -14.56 -0.14
N SER A 38 -9.68 -13.46 -0.84
CA SER A 38 -10.94 -13.27 -1.58
C SER A 38 -10.90 -13.91 -2.97
N THR A 39 -9.72 -13.91 -3.60
CA THR A 39 -9.48 -14.52 -4.91
C THR A 39 -8.92 -15.94 -4.84
N ALA A 40 -8.66 -16.46 -3.64
CA ALA A 40 -8.23 -17.84 -3.45
C ALA A 40 -9.26 -18.77 -4.10
N LYS A 41 -8.78 -19.58 -5.06
CA LYS A 41 -9.56 -20.65 -5.66
C LYS A 41 -9.35 -21.89 -4.81
N TYR A 42 -10.45 -22.46 -4.36
CA TYR A 42 -10.44 -23.66 -3.55
C TYR A 42 -10.98 -24.83 -4.35
N ALA A 43 -10.28 -25.97 -4.28
CA ALA A 43 -10.79 -27.24 -4.75
C ALA A 43 -11.59 -27.91 -3.62
N SER A 44 -12.82 -28.32 -3.92
CA SER A 44 -13.60 -29.16 -2.99
C SER A 44 -12.96 -30.54 -2.90
N ARG A 45 -12.70 -30.98 -1.67
CA ARG A 45 -12.05 -32.26 -1.34
C ARG A 45 -12.76 -32.91 -0.15
N TRP A 46 -12.36 -34.14 0.13
CA TRP A 46 -12.71 -34.82 1.37
C TRP A 46 -11.50 -34.86 2.28
N CYS A 47 -11.73 -34.67 3.56
CA CYS A 47 -10.69 -34.66 4.58
C CYS A 47 -11.04 -35.69 5.65
N ARG A 48 -10.07 -36.54 5.99
CA ARG A 48 -10.19 -37.44 7.13
C ARG A 48 -9.67 -36.76 8.38
N VAL A 49 -10.53 -36.63 9.39
CA VAL A 49 -10.16 -36.03 10.68
C VAL A 49 -9.22 -36.98 11.42
N THR A 50 -8.08 -36.46 11.87
CA THR A 50 -7.12 -37.19 12.70
C THR A 50 -7.29 -36.81 14.16
N SER A 51 -7.28 -35.51 14.46
CA SER A 51 -7.44 -34.98 15.81
C SER A 51 -7.96 -33.54 15.79
N THR A 52 -8.48 -33.09 16.92
CA THR A 52 -8.92 -31.72 17.16
C THR A 52 -8.06 -31.10 18.25
N THR A 53 -7.67 -29.85 18.11
CA THR A 53 -6.93 -29.14 19.16
C THR A 53 -7.29 -27.65 19.15
N MET A 54 -6.94 -26.95 20.23
CA MET A 54 -7.19 -25.54 20.43
C MET A 54 -5.87 -24.87 20.79
N ASP A 55 -5.42 -23.93 19.98
CA ASP A 55 -4.34 -23.03 20.37
C ASP A 55 -4.93 -21.83 21.10
N SER A 56 -4.21 -21.32 22.09
CA SER A 56 -4.61 -20.12 22.82
C SER A 56 -3.41 -19.23 23.11
N TRP A 57 -3.57 -17.94 22.91
CA TRP A 57 -2.56 -16.96 23.30
C TRP A 57 -3.21 -15.69 23.86
N ARG A 58 -2.42 -14.94 24.61
CA ARG A 58 -2.86 -13.68 25.18
C ARG A 58 -2.58 -12.55 24.18
N TYR A 59 -3.63 -11.87 23.74
CA TYR A 59 -3.52 -10.66 22.92
C TYR A 59 -3.77 -9.43 23.80
N CYS A 60 -2.79 -8.52 23.83
CA CYS A 60 -2.88 -7.25 24.53
C CYS A 60 -2.92 -6.10 23.50
N PRO A 61 -4.01 -5.32 23.42
CA PRO A 61 -4.11 -4.22 22.46
C PRO A 61 -3.01 -3.18 22.72
N PRO A 62 -2.36 -2.63 21.68
CA PRO A 62 -1.24 -1.71 21.83
C PRO A 62 -1.62 -0.35 22.46
N ARG A 63 -2.91 0.01 22.49
CA ARG A 63 -3.41 1.29 23.03
C ARG A 63 -4.09 1.17 24.40
N GLY A 64 -3.62 0.26 25.27
CA GLY A 64 -4.05 0.20 26.68
C GLY A 64 -5.39 -0.50 26.93
N GLY A 65 -5.73 -1.51 26.11
CA GLY A 65 -6.91 -2.34 26.35
C GLY A 65 -6.65 -3.49 27.33
N ARG A 66 -7.72 -4.10 27.84
CA ARG A 66 -7.59 -5.35 28.61
C ARG A 66 -7.05 -6.44 27.67
N CYS A 67 -6.01 -7.13 28.11
CA CYS A 67 -5.56 -8.32 27.41
C CYS A 67 -6.67 -9.37 27.43
N LYS A 68 -6.87 -10.03 26.30
CA LYS A 68 -7.84 -11.11 26.14
C LYS A 68 -7.13 -12.38 25.71
N GLU A 69 -7.74 -13.51 25.99
CA GLU A 69 -7.32 -14.80 25.45
C GLU A 69 -7.98 -14.98 24.09
N VAL A 70 -7.17 -15.22 23.07
CA VAL A 70 -7.62 -15.58 21.73
C VAL A 70 -7.52 -17.09 21.60
N GLN A 71 -8.57 -17.72 21.08
CA GLN A 71 -8.67 -19.15 20.90
C GLN A 71 -8.77 -19.47 19.41
N LEU A 72 -7.86 -20.33 18.93
CA LEU A 72 -7.82 -20.79 17.55
C LEU A 72 -8.09 -22.30 17.51
N PRO A 73 -9.33 -22.70 17.21
CA PRO A 73 -9.64 -24.10 17.02
C PRO A 73 -9.06 -24.58 15.68
N LYS A 74 -8.40 -25.74 15.70
CA LYS A 74 -7.79 -26.36 14.53
C LYS A 74 -8.02 -27.87 14.53
N VAL A 75 -8.24 -28.42 13.35
CA VAL A 75 -8.52 -29.84 13.13
C VAL A 75 -7.39 -30.41 12.28
N LEU A 76 -6.63 -31.34 12.83
CA LEU A 76 -5.62 -32.05 12.05
C LEU A 76 -6.33 -33.01 11.11
N VAL A 77 -6.16 -32.82 9.80
CA VAL A 77 -6.81 -33.63 8.78
C VAL A 77 -5.80 -34.21 7.80
N THR A 78 -6.16 -35.33 7.18
CA THR A 78 -5.49 -35.85 5.99
C THR A 78 -6.40 -35.62 4.80
N VAL A 79 -5.93 -34.89 3.79
CA VAL A 79 -6.73 -34.61 2.58
C VAL A 79 -6.74 -35.85 1.69
N ILE A 80 -7.93 -36.27 1.28
CA ILE A 80 -8.11 -37.34 0.29
C ILE A 80 -7.91 -36.72 -1.10
N ASP A 81 -7.11 -37.37 -1.93
CA ASP A 81 -6.63 -36.84 -3.21
C ASP A 81 -5.93 -35.47 -3.05
N ASP A 82 -5.03 -35.41 -2.06
CA ASP A 82 -4.22 -34.24 -1.73
C ASP A 82 -3.48 -33.72 -2.97
N LEU A 83 -3.54 -32.39 -3.19
CA LEU A 83 -2.77 -31.73 -4.23
C LEU A 83 -1.26 -31.74 -3.96
N ARG A 84 -0.84 -32.01 -2.71
CA ARG A 84 0.57 -32.16 -2.33
C ARG A 84 1.07 -33.55 -2.66
N SER A 85 2.33 -33.63 -3.05
CA SER A 85 3.03 -34.90 -3.28
C SER A 85 3.28 -35.70 -1.99
N SER A 86 3.32 -35.05 -0.82
CA SER A 86 3.68 -35.68 0.45
C SER A 86 2.50 -36.34 1.19
N GLY A 87 1.25 -35.93 0.91
CA GLY A 87 0.06 -36.40 1.63
C GLY A 87 0.09 -36.22 3.15
N SER A 88 0.94 -35.32 3.65
CA SER A 88 1.17 -35.16 5.10
C SER A 88 -0.06 -34.56 5.79
N PRO A 89 -0.35 -34.91 7.06
CA PRO A 89 -1.43 -34.27 7.80
C PRO A 89 -1.28 -32.75 7.84
N VAL A 90 -2.39 -32.02 7.74
CA VAL A 90 -2.43 -30.56 7.73
C VAL A 90 -3.48 -30.06 8.71
N TYR A 91 -3.21 -28.93 9.34
CA TYR A 91 -4.21 -28.28 10.18
C TYR A 91 -5.21 -27.54 9.30
N ALA A 92 -6.46 -27.98 9.37
CA ALA A 92 -7.58 -27.28 8.79
C ALA A 92 -8.25 -26.40 9.85
N HIS A 93 -8.63 -25.21 9.42
CA HIS A 93 -9.31 -24.22 10.23
C HIS A 93 -10.72 -23.97 9.69
N ARG A 94 -11.57 -23.25 10.43
CA ARG A 94 -12.89 -22.87 9.90
C ARG A 94 -12.75 -21.94 8.69
N PHE A 95 -11.88 -20.95 8.80
CA PHE A 95 -11.45 -20.04 7.73
C PHE A 95 -9.95 -20.21 7.48
N ARG A 96 -9.25 -19.27 6.83
CA ARG A 96 -7.78 -19.26 6.89
C ARG A 96 -7.30 -18.97 8.33
N GLU A 97 -6.10 -19.41 8.68
CA GLU A 97 -5.52 -19.20 10.02
C GLU A 97 -5.54 -17.73 10.43
N SER A 98 -5.07 -16.83 9.56
CA SER A 98 -5.03 -15.37 9.79
C SER A 98 -6.39 -14.74 10.06
N LEU A 99 -7.48 -15.41 9.66
CA LEU A 99 -8.84 -14.95 9.84
C LEU A 99 -9.51 -15.65 11.01
N SER A 100 -9.18 -16.91 11.26
CA SER A 100 -9.73 -17.71 12.37
C SER A 100 -9.17 -17.28 13.73
N SER A 101 -8.02 -16.63 13.72
CA SER A 101 -7.31 -16.08 14.87
C SER A 101 -7.72 -14.64 15.21
N ASP A 102 -8.63 -14.03 14.44
CA ASP A 102 -9.02 -12.63 14.65
C ASP A 102 -10.10 -12.50 15.73
N GLU A 103 -10.18 -11.32 16.34
CA GLU A 103 -11.22 -10.93 17.30
C GLU A 103 -12.63 -11.00 16.72
N PHE A 104 -12.75 -10.70 15.44
CA PHE A 104 -14.03 -10.51 14.77
C PHE A 104 -14.64 -11.83 14.28
N THR A 105 -13.89 -12.92 14.35
CA THR A 105 -14.39 -14.25 13.99
C THR A 105 -15.33 -14.79 15.05
N SER A 106 -16.62 -14.91 14.71
CA SER A 106 -17.60 -15.54 15.58
C SER A 106 -17.67 -17.03 15.29
N TYR A 107 -17.47 -17.84 16.34
CA TYR A 107 -17.84 -19.25 16.35
C TYR A 107 -19.25 -19.36 16.92
N PRO A 108 -20.27 -19.78 16.15
CA PRO A 108 -21.58 -20.11 16.70
C PRO A 108 -21.40 -21.05 17.88
N HIS A 109 -21.97 -20.69 19.03
CA HIS A 109 -21.88 -21.47 20.27
C HIS A 109 -20.44 -21.67 20.82
N GLY A 110 -19.46 -20.94 20.29
CA GLY A 110 -18.08 -20.88 20.78
C GLY A 110 -17.09 -21.82 20.07
N PRO A 111 -15.77 -21.55 20.16
CA PRO A 111 -14.72 -22.31 19.47
C PRO A 111 -14.73 -23.81 19.81
N ARG A 112 -15.02 -24.13 21.08
CA ARG A 112 -15.07 -25.51 21.56
C ARG A 112 -16.27 -26.28 21.04
N HIS A 113 -17.42 -25.62 20.88
CA HIS A 113 -18.59 -26.23 20.26
C HIS A 113 -18.29 -26.61 18.81
N TRP A 114 -17.66 -25.69 18.06
CA TRP A 114 -17.25 -25.96 16.68
C TRP A 114 -16.30 -27.16 16.58
N LEU A 115 -15.32 -27.30 17.50
CA LEU A 115 -14.45 -28.49 17.52
C LEU A 115 -15.20 -29.80 17.78
N ASN A 116 -16.27 -29.77 18.59
CA ASN A 116 -17.06 -30.96 18.91
C ASN A 116 -17.83 -31.53 17.71
N GLU A 117 -17.96 -30.77 16.62
CA GLU A 117 -18.56 -31.25 15.37
C GLU A 117 -17.65 -32.25 14.65
N PHE A 118 -16.34 -32.27 14.96
CA PHE A 118 -15.34 -33.09 14.30
C PHE A 118 -14.91 -34.27 15.17
N HIS A 119 -15.08 -35.48 14.63
CA HIS A 119 -14.73 -36.72 15.32
C HIS A 119 -13.53 -37.37 14.64
N PRO A 120 -12.55 -37.92 15.38
CA PRO A 120 -11.45 -38.68 14.80
C PRO A 120 -11.96 -39.77 13.86
N ARG A 121 -11.32 -39.91 12.70
CA ARG A 121 -11.64 -40.82 11.58
C ARG A 121 -12.91 -40.49 10.80
N ALA A 122 -13.62 -39.41 11.12
CA ALA A 122 -14.72 -38.95 10.27
C ALA A 122 -14.17 -38.35 8.97
N ASP A 123 -14.86 -38.64 7.86
CA ASP A 123 -14.60 -37.99 6.58
C ASP A 123 -15.54 -36.80 6.44
N VAL A 124 -14.98 -35.60 6.27
CA VAL A 124 -15.70 -34.32 6.20
C VAL A 124 -15.37 -33.58 4.91
N PRO A 125 -16.31 -32.80 4.35
CA PRO A 125 -16.00 -31.92 3.24
C PRO A 125 -14.97 -30.86 3.65
N CYS A 126 -14.02 -30.59 2.77
CA CYS A 126 -13.00 -29.57 2.99
C CYS A 126 -12.62 -28.87 1.68
N TRP A 127 -11.96 -27.72 1.83
CA TRP A 127 -11.58 -26.86 0.72
C TRP A 127 -10.08 -26.59 0.79
N GLN A 128 -9.35 -27.15 -0.16
CA GLN A 128 -7.90 -26.99 -0.28
C GLN A 128 -7.60 -25.88 -1.28
N ASP A 129 -6.71 -24.95 -0.91
CA ASP A 129 -6.28 -23.89 -1.82
C ASP A 129 -5.44 -24.48 -2.97
N ILE A 130 -5.80 -24.13 -4.21
CA ILE A 130 -5.17 -24.68 -5.41
C ILE A 130 -3.72 -24.19 -5.57
N TYR A 131 -3.41 -22.97 -5.13
CA TYR A 131 -2.08 -22.37 -5.28
C TYR A 131 -1.20 -22.60 -4.06
N ASN A 132 -1.79 -22.83 -2.88
CA ASN A 132 -1.08 -23.16 -1.66
C ASN A 132 -1.76 -24.35 -0.94
N PRO A 133 -1.47 -25.59 -1.35
CA PRO A 133 -2.22 -26.76 -0.88
C PRO A 133 -1.96 -27.12 0.60
N ASP A 134 -1.05 -26.42 1.29
CA ASP A 134 -0.92 -26.49 2.75
C ASP A 134 -2.02 -25.71 3.49
N VAL A 135 -2.83 -24.92 2.77
CA VAL A 135 -3.96 -24.18 3.33
C VAL A 135 -5.26 -24.94 3.07
N VAL A 136 -5.85 -25.47 4.15
CA VAL A 136 -7.12 -26.19 4.13
C VAL A 136 -8.13 -25.52 5.06
N LYS A 137 -9.38 -25.42 4.61
CA LYS A 137 -10.50 -24.94 5.43
C LYS A 137 -11.65 -25.95 5.44
N LEU A 138 -12.45 -25.92 6.50
CA LEU A 138 -13.59 -26.83 6.71
C LEU A 138 -14.95 -26.16 6.46
N SER A 139 -14.97 -24.93 5.95
CA SER A 139 -16.20 -24.24 5.53
C SER A 139 -16.04 -23.67 4.13
N GLU A 140 -17.08 -23.84 3.30
CA GLU A 140 -17.16 -23.20 1.98
C GLU A 140 -17.16 -21.68 2.10
N GLU A 141 -17.71 -21.16 3.21
CA GLU A 141 -17.89 -19.74 3.46
C GLU A 141 -16.63 -18.97 3.10
N LYS A 142 -16.78 -18.05 2.15
CA LYS A 142 -15.77 -17.03 1.91
C LYS A 142 -15.77 -16.13 3.12
N ALA A 143 -14.59 -15.82 3.66
CA ALA A 143 -14.47 -14.88 4.77
C ALA A 143 -15.05 -13.48 4.45
N VAL A 144 -15.33 -13.21 3.17
CA VAL A 144 -16.06 -12.03 2.69
C VAL A 144 -17.50 -11.96 3.25
N ASN A 145 -18.12 -13.07 3.67
CA ASN A 145 -19.40 -13.02 4.41
C ASN A 145 -19.21 -12.71 5.90
N ALA A 146 -18.06 -13.09 6.49
CA ALA A 146 -17.66 -12.64 7.83
C ALA A 146 -17.19 -11.17 7.84
N ALA A 147 -16.77 -10.65 6.68
CA ALA A 147 -16.35 -9.26 6.46
C ALA A 147 -17.45 -8.22 6.64
N GLY A 148 -18.73 -8.62 6.56
CA GLY A 148 -19.86 -7.75 6.88
C GLY A 148 -19.77 -7.13 8.28
N ASN A 149 -18.93 -7.69 9.18
CA ASN A 149 -18.76 -7.27 10.56
C ASN A 149 -17.51 -6.40 10.85
N GLY A 150 -16.83 -5.84 9.84
CA GLY A 150 -15.86 -4.75 10.07
C GLY A 150 -14.37 -5.05 9.81
N ILE A 151 -14.02 -6.27 9.40
CA ILE A 151 -12.63 -6.63 9.02
C ILE A 151 -12.15 -5.81 7.81
N PHE A 152 -13.05 -5.54 6.86
CA PHE A 152 -12.72 -4.79 5.64
C PHE A 152 -12.84 -3.27 5.82
N VAL A 153 -13.54 -2.80 6.86
CA VAL A 153 -13.81 -1.36 7.04
C VAL A 153 -12.52 -0.61 7.39
N LYS A 154 -11.60 -1.22 8.14
CA LYS A 154 -10.37 -0.55 8.59
C LYS A 154 -9.42 -0.19 7.44
N PRO A 155 -8.94 -1.13 6.60
CA PRO A 155 -8.03 -0.79 5.51
C PRO A 155 -8.73 0.07 4.44
N VAL A 156 -10.01 -0.17 4.15
CA VAL A 156 -10.79 0.67 3.21
C VAL A 156 -10.93 2.11 3.72
N ALA A 157 -11.36 2.31 4.96
CA ALA A 157 -11.53 3.64 5.54
C ALA A 157 -10.18 4.38 5.64
N VAL A 158 -9.11 3.68 5.98
CA VAL A 158 -7.75 4.24 6.02
C VAL A 158 -7.29 4.65 4.62
N SER A 159 -7.53 3.83 3.59
CA SER A 159 -7.23 4.20 2.20
C SER A 159 -8.05 5.40 1.71
N ILE A 160 -9.36 5.45 2.01
CA ILE A 160 -10.23 6.56 1.63
C ILE A 160 -9.83 7.87 2.34
N ALA A 161 -9.46 7.81 3.61
CA ALA A 161 -9.02 9.00 4.36
C ALA A 161 -7.62 9.48 3.93
N ALA A 162 -6.75 8.56 3.50
CA ALA A 162 -5.40 8.88 3.07
C ALA A 162 -5.36 9.61 1.72
N VAL A 163 -6.17 9.22 0.74
CA VAL A 163 -6.15 9.78 -0.62
C VAL A 163 -6.33 11.30 -0.66
N PRO A 164 -7.32 11.92 0.04
CA PRO A 164 -7.49 13.37 0.07
C PRO A 164 -6.34 14.09 0.78
N VAL A 165 -5.83 13.52 1.87
CA VAL A 165 -4.75 14.12 2.66
C VAL A 165 -3.45 14.15 1.86
N PHE A 166 -3.12 13.05 1.19
CA PHE A 166 -1.95 12.98 0.31
C PHE A 166 -2.13 13.84 -0.96
N GLY A 167 -3.32 13.83 -1.55
CA GLY A 167 -3.65 14.70 -2.69
C GLY A 167 -3.51 16.19 -2.36
N MET A 168 -3.99 16.60 -1.18
CA MET A 168 -3.88 17.98 -0.70
C MET A 168 -2.42 18.34 -0.38
N ALA A 169 -1.64 17.45 0.23
CA ALA A 169 -0.23 17.68 0.50
C ALA A 169 0.60 17.84 -0.80
N MET A 170 0.36 16.99 -1.80
CA MET A 170 1.00 17.07 -3.12
C MET A 170 0.60 18.35 -3.87
N PHE A 171 -0.67 18.75 -3.80
CA PHE A 171 -1.14 20.00 -4.40
C PHE A 171 -0.50 21.22 -3.74
N LEU A 172 -0.44 21.27 -2.40
CA LEU A 172 0.18 22.38 -1.68
C LEU A 172 1.68 22.49 -1.96
N THR A 173 2.42 21.37 -1.94
CA THR A 173 3.85 21.38 -2.32
C THR A 173 4.08 21.85 -3.75
N TRP A 174 3.23 21.41 -4.69
CA TRP A 174 3.28 21.89 -6.07
C TRP A 174 3.03 23.41 -6.17
N THR A 175 2.03 23.94 -5.47
CA THR A 175 1.74 25.39 -5.49
C THR A 175 2.89 26.22 -4.90
N VAL A 176 3.53 25.76 -3.82
CA VAL A 176 4.69 26.44 -3.22
C VAL A 176 5.89 26.42 -4.17
N TRP A 177 6.19 25.26 -4.77
CA TRP A 177 7.28 25.13 -5.74
C TRP A 177 7.08 26.01 -6.98
N ARG A 178 5.83 26.10 -7.48
CA ARG A 178 5.48 26.97 -8.60
C ARG A 178 5.68 28.45 -8.26
N HIS A 179 5.35 28.87 -7.04
CA HIS A 179 5.58 30.26 -6.64
C HIS A 179 7.06 30.59 -6.43
N SER A 180 7.85 29.66 -5.88
CA SER A 180 9.29 29.88 -5.68
C SER A 180 10.08 29.94 -6.99
N SER A 181 9.64 29.23 -8.03
CA SER A 181 10.32 29.21 -9.33
C SER A 181 10.08 30.46 -10.18
N ILE A 182 9.05 31.23 -9.87
CA ILE A 182 8.71 32.48 -10.61
C ILE A 182 9.54 33.68 -10.08
N GLY A 183 10.10 33.60 -8.86
CA GLY A 183 10.77 34.74 -8.20
C GLY A 183 12.24 34.98 -8.57
N ASP A 184 12.95 33.99 -9.11
CA ASP A 184 14.40 34.10 -9.35
C ASP A 184 14.74 34.67 -10.74
N GLY A 185 13.75 35.13 -11.52
CA GLY A 185 13.92 35.55 -12.92
C GLY A 185 14.00 37.06 -13.19
N SER A 186 14.12 37.93 -12.20
CA SER A 186 13.95 39.39 -12.44
C SER A 186 14.80 40.29 -11.55
N SER A 187 16.13 40.23 -11.66
CA SER A 187 16.97 41.35 -11.21
C SER A 187 18.35 41.49 -11.86
N GLU A 188 18.75 40.59 -12.75
CA GLU A 188 19.89 40.85 -13.63
C GLU A 188 19.33 41.40 -14.95
N ASP A 189 19.81 42.57 -15.35
CA ASP A 189 19.45 43.36 -16.54
C ASP A 189 18.40 44.47 -16.40
N ALA A 190 18.20 45.02 -15.20
CA ALA A 190 17.96 46.46 -15.13
C ALA A 190 19.28 47.18 -15.44
N VAL A 191 19.66 47.23 -16.72
CA VAL A 191 20.72 48.11 -17.20
C VAL A 191 20.35 49.52 -16.73
N PRO A 192 21.16 50.18 -15.88
CA PRO A 192 20.91 51.56 -15.55
C PRO A 192 20.94 52.34 -16.85
N LEU A 193 19.83 53.00 -17.20
CA LEU A 193 19.79 54.06 -18.20
C LEU A 193 20.63 55.22 -17.66
N ASN A 194 21.94 55.04 -17.68
CA ASN A 194 22.90 56.07 -17.41
C ASN A 194 22.91 56.94 -18.67
N GLY A 195 22.32 58.13 -18.57
CA GLY A 195 22.22 59.14 -19.62
C GLY A 195 23.59 59.73 -19.99
N GLY A 196 24.52 58.89 -20.45
CA GLY A 196 25.87 59.27 -20.82
C GLY A 196 26.17 58.84 -22.24
N ALA A 197 26.25 59.84 -23.14
CA ALA A 197 26.97 59.86 -24.40
C ALA A 197 27.05 58.54 -25.20
N TRP A 198 26.30 58.51 -26.32
CA TRP A 198 26.52 57.54 -27.39
C TRP A 198 28.00 57.54 -27.82
N PRO A 199 28.72 56.40 -27.75
CA PRO A 199 30.03 56.30 -28.38
C PRO A 199 29.82 56.40 -29.90
N ARG A 200 30.24 57.54 -30.47
CA ARG A 200 30.44 57.65 -31.91
C ARG A 200 31.51 56.64 -32.31
N GLY A 201 31.14 55.67 -33.14
CA GLY A 201 32.08 54.80 -33.83
C GLY A 201 32.17 53.39 -33.28
N VAL A 202 31.08 52.63 -33.32
CA VAL A 202 31.17 51.17 -33.40
C VAL A 202 31.30 50.81 -34.87
N GLN A 203 32.53 50.53 -35.33
CA GLN A 203 32.73 49.88 -36.62
C GLN A 203 32.32 48.42 -36.50
N VAL A 204 31.24 48.05 -37.19
CA VAL A 204 30.83 46.66 -37.35
C VAL A 204 31.76 46.03 -38.37
N GLN A 205 32.68 45.19 -37.92
CA GLN A 205 33.54 44.41 -38.79
C GLN A 205 32.83 43.10 -39.14
N PRO A 206 32.58 42.80 -40.43
CA PRO A 206 31.90 41.57 -40.81
C PRO A 206 32.79 40.36 -40.48
N PRO A 207 32.23 39.29 -39.92
CA PRO A 207 32.98 38.06 -39.70
C PRO A 207 33.28 37.42 -41.06
N ASN A 208 34.57 37.20 -41.32
CA ASN A 208 35.09 36.31 -42.36
C ASN A 208 34.64 36.59 -43.80
N GLY A 209 35.28 37.58 -44.43
CA GLY A 209 35.56 37.57 -45.88
C GLY A 209 34.37 37.64 -46.84
N ALA A 210 33.14 37.84 -46.37
CA ALA A 210 31.97 38.00 -47.24
C ALA A 210 31.85 39.45 -47.73
N ALA A 211 31.82 39.64 -49.05
CA ALA A 211 31.52 40.92 -49.68
C ALA A 211 30.10 41.37 -49.30
N TRP A 212 29.95 42.65 -48.94
CA TRP A 212 28.65 43.25 -48.65
C TRP A 212 27.75 43.19 -49.91
N PRO A 213 26.51 42.69 -49.81
CA PRO A 213 25.56 42.80 -50.91
C PRO A 213 25.21 44.28 -51.12
N HIS A 214 25.40 44.75 -52.36
CA HIS A 214 24.96 46.07 -52.78
C HIS A 214 23.45 46.22 -52.53
N GLY A 215 23.04 47.24 -51.74
CA GLY A 215 21.66 47.72 -51.75
C GLY A 215 20.90 47.76 -50.43
N VAL A 216 21.54 47.88 -49.26
CA VAL A 216 20.81 48.18 -48.02
C VAL A 216 20.72 49.70 -47.83
N GLN A 217 19.58 50.29 -48.20
CA GLN A 217 19.24 51.65 -47.79
C GLN A 217 18.75 51.64 -46.34
N VAL A 218 19.47 52.37 -45.48
CA VAL A 218 19.06 52.63 -44.10
C VAL A 218 18.09 53.81 -44.13
N GLN A 219 16.84 53.58 -43.75
CA GLN A 219 15.84 54.63 -43.64
C GLN A 219 15.92 55.26 -42.23
N PRO A 220 16.19 56.58 -42.11
CA PRO A 220 16.11 57.30 -40.84
C PRO A 220 14.65 57.48 -40.38
N PRO A 221 14.41 57.76 -39.09
CA PRO A 221 13.14 57.54 -38.39
C PRO A 221 11.95 58.33 -38.96
#